data_AF-A0A2E2G726-F1
#
_entry.id   AF-A0A2E2G726-F1
#
_cell.length_a   1.000
_cell.length_b   1.000
_cell.length_c   1.000
_cell.angle_alpha   90.00
_cell.angle_beta   90.00
_cell.angle_gamma   90.00
#
_symmetry.space_group_name_H-M   'P 1'
#
loop_
_entity.id
_entity.type
_entity.pdbx_description
1 polymer ?
#
loop_
_entity_poly.entity_id
_entity_poly.type
_entity_poly.pdbx_seq_one_letter_code
_entity_poly.pdbx_strand_id
1 'polypeptide(L)'
;ARIVCYTNRSLDRLVPHARRAIHGEMADQMPVLPGEVLISRTAVMAPASRDGEETGEEPDMVLGSNREVVVRDVKPETCDLVDFGLSSADGFVPVIETLSAQVSSGELELTLRLQPPVGSEARRHLDEVMQRLRQQARDAGKKGGRAIWRQYFLIRDAFASLGPAAVLTVHRSQGSSFGEVFVAPDVFRSDPSIRQQLSYVAVSRARTGVWMIGGSTSASVAEAWRREFAASMQGR
;
A
#
# COMPACT_ATOMS: atom_id res chain seq x y z
N ALA A 1 4.96 9.11 -13.53
CA ALA A 1 5.79 7.89 -13.59
C ALA A 1 5.57 7.02 -12.35
N ARG A 2 5.96 5.75 -12.36
CA ARG A 2 5.89 4.84 -11.19
C ARG A 2 7.23 4.16 -10.94
N ILE A 3 7.58 3.94 -9.67
CA ILE A 3 8.69 3.05 -9.30
C ILE A 3 8.11 1.67 -9.00
N VAL A 4 8.72 0.62 -9.55
CA VAL A 4 8.32 -0.77 -9.30
C VAL A 4 9.47 -1.55 -8.68
N CYS A 5 9.21 -2.23 -7.56
CA CYS A 5 10.20 -3.01 -6.80
C CYS A 5 9.69 -4.42 -6.49
N TYR A 6 10.58 -5.33 -6.06
CA TYR A 6 10.16 -6.69 -5.74
C TYR A 6 9.65 -6.83 -4.31
N THR A 7 10.38 -6.29 -3.33
CA THR A 7 10.11 -6.55 -1.90
C THR A 7 9.40 -5.39 -1.21
N ASN A 8 8.58 -5.70 -0.19
CA ASN A 8 8.00 -4.66 0.67
C ASN A 8 9.07 -3.83 1.39
N ARG A 9 10.22 -4.44 1.73
CA ARG A 9 11.36 -3.73 2.30
C ARG A 9 11.89 -2.64 1.36
N SER A 10 12.01 -2.94 0.07
CA SER A 10 12.40 -1.94 -0.93
C SER A 10 11.32 -0.89 -1.12
N LEU A 11 10.05 -1.29 -1.14
CA LEU A 11 8.92 -0.36 -1.21
C LEU A 11 8.98 0.65 -0.07
N ASP A 12 9.07 0.19 1.18
CA ASP A 12 9.08 1.04 2.37
C ASP A 12 10.29 1.99 2.38
N ARG A 13 11.43 1.57 1.82
CA ARG A 13 12.62 2.42 1.66
C ARG A 13 12.47 3.46 0.55
N LEU A 14 11.82 3.11 -0.56
CA LEU A 14 11.71 3.97 -1.74
C LEU A 14 10.59 5.00 -1.61
N VAL A 15 9.54 4.69 -0.86
CA VAL A 15 8.38 5.58 -0.68
C VAL A 15 8.79 6.98 -0.18
N PRO A 16 9.56 7.15 0.91
CA PRO A 16 9.96 8.48 1.37
C PRO A 16 10.70 9.30 0.30
N HIS A 17 11.62 8.66 -0.43
CA HIS A 17 12.38 9.30 -1.51
C HIS A 17 11.48 9.72 -2.67
N ALA A 18 10.56 8.85 -3.09
CA ALA A 18 9.62 9.15 -4.16
C ALA A 18 8.67 10.29 -3.76
N ARG A 19 8.14 10.26 -2.54
CA ARG A 19 7.27 11.33 -2.03
C ARG A 19 8.00 12.66 -1.97
N ARG A 20 9.22 12.69 -1.42
CA ARG A 20 10.04 13.92 -1.36
C ARG A 20 10.38 14.46 -2.75
N ALA A 21 10.65 13.59 -3.72
CA ALA A 21 10.90 14.01 -5.10
C ALA A 21 9.66 14.64 -5.78
N ILE A 22 8.45 14.21 -5.41
CA ILE A 22 7.19 14.72 -6.00
C ILE A 22 6.68 15.96 -5.25
N HIS A 23 6.74 15.95 -3.92
CA HIS A 23 6.06 16.93 -3.07
C HIS A 23 7.01 17.81 -2.25
N GLY A 24 8.32 17.65 -2.41
CA GLY A 24 9.32 18.41 -1.66
C GLY A 24 9.35 18.06 -0.17
N GLU A 25 9.81 19.00 0.65
CA GLU A 25 10.04 18.79 2.10
C GLU A 25 8.75 18.57 2.90
N MET A 26 7.59 18.99 2.38
CA MET A 26 6.29 18.72 3.02
C MET A 26 6.01 17.22 3.16
N ALA A 27 6.57 16.38 2.27
CA ALA A 27 6.44 14.93 2.36
C ALA A 27 7.05 14.34 3.65
N ASP A 28 8.03 15.02 4.23
CA ASP A 28 8.71 14.57 5.45
C ASP A 28 7.94 14.99 6.71
N GLN A 29 7.04 15.97 6.59
CA GLN A 29 6.28 16.53 7.71
C GLN A 29 4.90 15.87 7.87
N MET A 30 4.31 15.41 6.76
CA MET A 30 2.98 14.82 6.76
C MET A 30 2.99 13.42 6.13
N PRO A 31 2.32 12.43 6.76
CA PRO A 31 2.27 11.06 6.25
C PRO A 31 1.45 10.95 4.95
N VAL A 32 0.54 11.91 4.70
CA VAL A 32 -0.29 12.03 3.51
C VAL A 32 -0.48 13.51 3.20
N LEU A 33 -0.47 13.90 1.92
CA LEU A 33 -0.63 15.28 1.47
C LEU A 33 -1.86 15.47 0.57
N PRO A 34 -2.54 16.64 0.62
CA PRO A 34 -3.46 17.05 -0.44
C PRO A 34 -2.79 17.02 -1.82
N GLY A 35 -3.49 16.50 -2.82
CA GLY A 35 -3.00 16.26 -4.18
C GLY A 35 -2.15 14.99 -4.34
N GLU A 36 -1.81 14.28 -3.26
CA GLU A 36 -1.10 13.01 -3.35
C GLU A 36 -2.02 11.92 -3.92
N VAL A 37 -1.47 11.08 -4.79
CA VAL A 37 -2.17 9.89 -5.30
C VAL A 37 -1.81 8.71 -4.42
N LEU A 38 -2.81 8.17 -3.73
CA LEU A 38 -2.70 6.95 -2.93
C LEU A 38 -3.31 5.77 -3.67
N ILE A 39 -2.97 4.57 -3.23
CA ILE A 39 -3.55 3.32 -3.70
C ILE A 39 -4.01 2.48 -2.51
N SER A 40 -5.18 1.86 -2.64
CA SER A 40 -5.70 0.93 -1.63
C SER A 40 -4.88 -0.36 -1.62
N ARG A 41 -4.28 -0.68 -0.47
CA ARG A 41 -3.47 -1.90 -0.29
C ARG A 41 -4.32 -3.14 -0.07
N THR A 42 -5.50 -2.94 0.49
CA THR A 42 -6.59 -3.89 0.67
C THR A 42 -7.90 -3.22 0.28
N ALA A 43 -8.98 -3.98 0.14
CA ALA A 43 -10.31 -3.38 0.07
C ALA A 43 -10.54 -2.50 1.32
N VAL A 44 -11.21 -1.37 1.12
CA VAL A 44 -11.66 -0.46 2.16
C VAL A 44 -13.12 -0.78 2.42
N MET A 45 -13.44 -1.07 3.67
CA MET A 45 -14.78 -1.49 4.09
C MET A 45 -15.58 -0.30 4.63
N ALA A 46 -16.91 -0.45 4.70
CA ALA A 46 -17.84 0.58 5.19
C ALA A 46 -17.42 1.20 6.54
N PRO A 47 -16.92 0.46 7.55
CA PRO A 47 -16.53 1.05 8.84
C PRO A 47 -15.36 2.05 8.77
N ALA A 48 -14.57 2.04 7.69
CA ALA A 48 -13.51 3.01 7.45
C ALA A 48 -14.03 4.31 6.81
N SER A 49 -15.23 4.32 6.23
CA SER A 49 -15.85 5.52 5.66
C SER A 49 -16.54 6.35 6.72
N ARG A 50 -16.57 7.67 6.51
CA ARG A 50 -17.30 8.64 7.32
C ARG A 50 -18.59 9.13 6.66
N ASP A 51 -18.87 8.71 5.44
CA ASP A 51 -20.01 9.19 4.64
C ASP A 51 -21.27 8.32 4.74
N GLY A 52 -21.25 7.26 5.58
CA GLY A 52 -22.37 6.34 5.77
C GLY A 52 -22.28 5.06 4.91
N GLU A 53 -23.27 4.17 5.05
CA GLU A 53 -23.27 2.84 4.42
C GLU A 53 -23.58 2.88 2.89
N GLU A 54 -24.16 3.97 2.38
CA GLU A 54 -24.65 4.03 0.98
C GLU A 54 -23.63 4.55 -0.05
N THR A 55 -22.48 5.04 0.39
CA THR A 55 -21.48 5.70 -0.48
C THR A 55 -20.42 4.75 -1.08
N GLY A 56 -20.61 3.43 -1.03
CA GLY A 56 -19.60 2.42 -1.43
C GLY A 56 -19.77 1.80 -2.83
N GLU A 57 -18.72 1.10 -3.30
CA GLU A 57 -18.79 0.25 -4.51
C GLU A 57 -19.76 -0.95 -4.31
N GLU A 58 -19.85 -1.49 -3.10
CA GLU A 58 -20.75 -2.57 -2.66
C GLU A 58 -21.24 -2.29 -1.21
N PRO A 59 -22.29 -2.97 -0.70
CA PRO A 59 -22.90 -2.66 0.61
C PRO A 59 -21.93 -2.62 1.79
N ASP A 60 -20.93 -3.51 1.81
CA ASP A 60 -19.92 -3.56 2.87
C ASP A 60 -18.56 -3.01 2.43
N MET A 61 -18.36 -2.74 1.14
CA MET A 61 -17.07 -2.36 0.56
C MET A 61 -17.18 -1.00 -0.14
N VAL A 62 -16.37 -0.06 0.33
CA VAL A 62 -16.40 1.31 -0.15
C VAL A 62 -15.43 1.51 -1.32
N LEU A 63 -14.29 0.82 -1.29
CA LEU A 63 -13.27 0.90 -2.34
C LEU A 63 -12.56 -0.45 -2.48
N GLY A 64 -12.56 -1.02 -3.67
CA GLY A 64 -11.80 -2.25 -3.96
C GLY A 64 -10.30 -2.10 -3.75
N SER A 65 -9.58 -3.22 -3.72
CA SER A 65 -8.11 -3.22 -3.63
C SER A 65 -7.43 -2.74 -4.91
N ASN A 66 -6.25 -2.15 -4.77
CA ASN A 66 -5.45 -1.58 -5.88
C ASN A 66 -6.19 -0.49 -6.66
N ARG A 67 -7.04 0.28 -5.97
CA ARG A 67 -7.72 1.46 -6.51
C ARG A 67 -6.94 2.70 -6.16
N GLU A 68 -6.67 3.53 -7.18
CA GLU A 68 -6.02 4.82 -6.98
C GLU A 68 -7.04 5.87 -6.53
N VAL A 69 -6.67 6.68 -5.55
CA VAL A 69 -7.46 7.81 -5.07
C VAL A 69 -6.58 9.05 -5.01
N VAL A 70 -7.16 10.21 -5.29
CA VAL A 70 -6.49 11.50 -5.13
C VAL A 70 -6.95 12.11 -3.82
N VAL A 71 -5.99 12.46 -2.95
CA VAL A 71 -6.29 13.13 -1.69
C VAL A 71 -6.69 14.58 -1.96
N ARG A 72 -7.82 15.00 -1.41
CA ARG A 72 -8.35 16.36 -1.52
C ARG A 72 -8.06 17.18 -0.28
N ASP A 73 -8.28 16.59 0.89
CA ASP A 73 -8.04 17.23 2.19
C ASP A 73 -7.69 16.17 3.23
N VAL A 74 -6.97 16.56 4.28
CA VAL A 74 -6.55 15.68 5.36
C VAL A 74 -6.68 16.40 6.70
N LYS A 75 -7.34 15.76 7.66
CA LYS A 75 -7.55 16.29 9.01
C LYS A 75 -7.10 15.29 10.07
N PRO A 76 -6.55 15.74 11.21
CA PRO A 76 -6.37 14.90 12.38
C PRO A 76 -7.70 14.28 12.81
N GLU A 77 -7.64 13.01 13.20
CA GLU A 77 -8.79 12.24 13.66
C GLU A 77 -8.38 11.37 14.85
N THR A 78 -9.33 11.05 15.72
CA THR A 78 -9.14 10.07 16.79
C THR A 78 -10.22 9.00 16.69
N CYS A 79 -9.82 7.75 16.93
CA CYS A 79 -10.70 6.59 16.88
C CYS A 79 -10.65 5.89 18.25
N ASP A 80 -11.72 6.04 19.04
CA ASP A 80 -11.84 5.31 20.30
C ASP A 80 -12.23 3.86 20.01
N LEU A 81 -11.40 2.92 20.43
CA LEU A 81 -11.69 1.51 20.17
C LEU A 81 -12.83 0.95 21.06
N VAL A 82 -13.26 1.69 22.09
CA VAL A 82 -14.48 1.38 22.86
C VAL A 82 -15.71 1.36 21.97
N ASP A 83 -15.78 2.23 20.95
CA ASP A 83 -16.89 2.29 19.98
C ASP A 83 -17.02 1.00 19.15
N PHE A 84 -15.97 0.17 19.14
CA PHE A 84 -15.92 -1.13 18.46
C PHE A 84 -16.08 -2.30 19.43
N GLY A 85 -16.60 -2.01 20.63
CA GLY A 85 -16.92 -2.99 21.67
C GLY A 85 -15.72 -3.46 22.49
N LEU A 86 -14.55 -2.81 22.41
CA LEU A 86 -13.46 -3.13 23.34
C LEU A 86 -13.78 -2.60 24.73
N SER A 87 -13.47 -3.42 25.73
CA SER A 87 -13.65 -3.07 27.12
C SER A 87 -12.35 -3.25 27.89
N SER A 88 -12.27 -2.68 29.09
CA SER A 88 -11.13 -2.91 29.99
C SER A 88 -10.95 -4.39 30.38
N ALA A 89 -12.00 -5.21 30.26
CA ALA A 89 -11.90 -6.66 30.42
C ALA A 89 -11.05 -7.32 29.32
N ASP A 90 -10.93 -6.69 28.16
CA ASP A 90 -10.10 -7.13 27.03
C ASP A 90 -8.65 -6.65 27.15
N GLY A 91 -8.31 -5.86 28.17
CA GLY A 91 -7.00 -5.28 28.43
C GLY A 91 -6.95 -3.76 28.22
N PHE A 92 -5.76 -3.22 27.91
CA PHE A 92 -5.61 -1.81 27.55
C PHE A 92 -6.41 -1.49 26.28
N VAL A 93 -7.25 -0.46 26.34
CA VAL A 93 -8.07 0.04 25.22
C VAL A 93 -7.57 1.43 24.84
N PRO A 94 -6.76 1.55 23.78
CA PRO A 94 -6.22 2.83 23.34
C PRO A 94 -7.23 3.65 22.54
N VAL A 95 -7.11 4.97 22.62
CA VAL A 95 -7.60 5.88 21.59
C VAL A 95 -6.54 5.97 20.50
N ILE A 96 -6.91 5.69 19.25
CA ILE A 96 -5.99 5.67 18.12
C ILE A 96 -6.01 7.03 17.45
N GLU A 97 -4.91 7.78 17.57
CA GLU A 97 -4.65 8.97 16.76
C GLU A 97 -4.40 8.58 15.30
N THR A 98 -5.13 9.20 14.39
CA THR A 98 -5.02 8.93 12.95
C THR A 98 -5.41 10.15 12.13
N LEU A 99 -5.64 9.97 10.84
CA LEU A 99 -6.07 10.99 9.91
C LEU A 99 -7.37 10.59 9.22
N SER A 100 -8.23 11.58 9.00
CA SER A 100 -9.37 11.51 8.09
C SER A 100 -8.96 12.16 6.78
N ALA A 101 -9.07 11.43 5.67
CA ALA A 101 -8.73 11.95 4.35
C ALA A 101 -9.97 12.00 3.46
N GLN A 102 -10.26 13.18 2.93
CA GLN A 102 -11.17 13.33 1.81
C GLN A 102 -10.44 12.93 0.55
N VAL A 103 -10.99 11.99 -0.21
CA VAL A 103 -10.37 11.43 -1.40
C VAL A 103 -11.37 11.34 -2.54
N SER A 104 -10.87 11.39 -3.77
CA SER A 104 -11.68 11.17 -4.96
C SER A 104 -11.10 10.07 -5.84
N SER A 105 -11.96 9.20 -6.39
CA SER A 105 -11.63 8.19 -7.40
C SER A 105 -12.66 8.25 -8.53
N GLY A 106 -12.31 8.90 -9.63
CA GLY A 106 -13.27 9.20 -10.69
C GLY A 106 -14.36 10.15 -10.18
N GLU A 107 -15.62 9.72 -10.25
CA GLU A 107 -16.79 10.46 -9.75
C GLU A 107 -17.08 10.18 -8.26
N LEU A 108 -16.42 9.17 -7.67
CA LEU A 108 -16.63 8.80 -6.29
C LEU A 108 -15.81 9.70 -5.35
N GLU A 109 -16.48 10.35 -4.41
CA GLU A 109 -15.87 11.11 -3.32
C GLU A 109 -16.12 10.41 -1.99
N LEU A 110 -15.07 10.29 -1.17
CA LEU A 110 -15.10 9.55 0.09
C LEU A 110 -14.29 10.29 1.17
N THR A 111 -14.75 10.19 2.40
CA THR A 111 -14.04 10.60 3.61
C THR A 111 -13.63 9.34 4.36
N LEU A 112 -12.34 9.01 4.32
CA LEU A 112 -11.82 7.75 4.85
C LEU A 112 -10.97 7.99 6.09
N ARG A 113 -11.24 7.21 7.15
CA ARG A 113 -10.32 7.06 8.27
C ARG A 113 -9.13 6.24 7.81
N LEU A 114 -7.94 6.84 7.80
CA LEU A 114 -6.72 6.17 7.39
C LEU A 114 -6.19 5.25 8.49
N GLN A 115 -5.48 4.20 8.09
CA GLN A 115 -4.65 3.45 9.02
C GLN A 115 -3.47 4.31 9.52
N PRO A 116 -3.14 4.29 10.82
CA PRO A 116 -2.02 5.06 11.34
C PRO A 116 -0.69 4.73 10.63
N PRO A 117 0.19 5.73 10.42
CA PRO A 117 1.46 5.55 9.71
C PRO A 117 2.35 4.49 10.35
N VAL A 118 3.03 3.70 9.53
CA VAL A 118 4.00 2.69 10.01
C VAL A 118 5.08 3.38 10.85
N GLY A 119 5.34 2.83 12.04
CA GLY A 119 6.32 3.38 12.99
C GLY A 119 5.75 4.42 13.97
N SER A 120 4.53 4.92 13.77
CA SER A 120 3.87 5.80 14.75
C SER A 120 3.48 5.03 16.02
N GLU A 121 3.31 5.75 17.13
CA GLU A 121 2.81 5.17 18.38
C GLU A 121 1.38 4.63 18.23
N ALA A 122 0.49 5.40 17.60
CA ALA A 122 -0.87 4.95 17.30
C ALA A 122 -0.89 3.66 16.47
N ARG A 123 0.05 3.49 15.53
CA ARG A 123 0.19 2.23 14.79
C ARG A 123 0.61 1.08 15.69
N ARG A 124 1.57 1.28 16.60
CA ARG A 124 1.98 0.26 17.57
C ARG A 124 0.82 -0.16 18.46
N HIS A 125 0.07 0.79 19.01
CA HIS A 125 -1.11 0.51 19.83
C HIS A 125 -2.18 -0.28 19.07
N LEU A 126 -2.47 0.09 17.81
CA LEU A 126 -3.40 -0.66 16.98
C LEU A 126 -2.90 -2.09 16.72
N ASP A 127 -1.63 -2.25 16.33
CA ASP A 127 -1.04 -3.56 16.03
C ASP A 127 -1.04 -4.48 17.27
N GLU A 128 -0.76 -3.94 18.47
CA GLU A 128 -0.82 -4.66 19.74
C GLU A 128 -2.23 -5.16 20.09
N VAL A 129 -3.24 -4.30 19.93
CA VAL A 129 -4.66 -4.67 20.12
C VAL A 129 -5.04 -5.80 19.15
N MET A 130 -4.68 -5.66 17.87
CA MET A 130 -4.97 -6.65 16.84
C MET A 130 -4.28 -7.99 17.13
N GLN A 131 -3.03 -7.97 17.57
CA GLN A 131 -2.29 -9.17 17.96
C GLN A 131 -2.94 -9.86 19.16
N ARG A 132 -3.35 -9.09 20.18
CA ARG A 132 -4.01 -9.61 21.38
C ARG A 132 -5.34 -10.27 21.05
N LEU A 133 -6.22 -9.59 20.31
CA LEU A 133 -7.51 -10.14 19.87
C LEU A 133 -7.33 -11.43 19.06
N ARG A 134 -6.35 -11.45 18.16
CA ARG A 134 -6.01 -12.65 17.38
C ARG A 134 -5.58 -13.82 18.27
N GLN A 135 -4.79 -13.56 19.32
CA GLN A 135 -4.34 -14.59 20.25
C GLN A 135 -5.51 -15.11 21.09
N GLN A 136 -6.29 -14.22 21.71
CA GLN A 136 -7.48 -14.57 22.49
C GLN A 136 -8.51 -15.37 21.66
N ALA A 137 -8.75 -14.97 20.42
CA ALA A 137 -9.67 -15.68 19.52
C ALA A 137 -9.19 -17.10 19.16
N ARG A 138 -7.88 -17.32 19.09
CA ARG A 138 -7.29 -18.64 18.88
C ARG A 138 -7.40 -19.51 20.14
N ASP A 139 -7.10 -18.94 21.30
CA ASP A 139 -7.12 -19.65 22.58
C ASP A 139 -8.54 -20.04 23.00
N ALA A 140 -9.54 -19.21 22.69
CA ALA A 140 -10.96 -19.49 22.95
C ALA A 140 -11.57 -20.56 22.01
N GLY A 141 -10.84 -21.00 20.99
CA GLY A 141 -11.29 -22.01 20.02
C GLY A 141 -12.50 -21.60 19.17
N LYS A 142 -13.06 -22.55 18.42
CA LYS A 142 -14.06 -22.26 17.36
C LYS A 142 -15.38 -21.65 17.87
N LYS A 143 -15.87 -22.08 19.04
CA LYS A 143 -17.15 -21.61 19.61
C LYS A 143 -16.96 -20.33 20.44
N GLY A 144 -15.92 -20.25 21.27
CA GLY A 144 -15.64 -19.07 22.10
C GLY A 144 -15.03 -17.90 21.32
N GLY A 145 -14.23 -18.18 20.28
CA GLY A 145 -13.54 -17.15 19.51
C GLY A 145 -14.40 -16.41 18.49
N ARG A 146 -15.65 -16.84 18.21
CA ARG A 146 -16.49 -16.22 17.15
C ARG A 146 -16.79 -14.74 17.44
N ALA A 147 -17.07 -14.39 18.69
CA ALA A 147 -17.32 -13.00 19.07
C ALA A 147 -16.05 -12.15 18.93
N ILE A 148 -14.91 -12.67 19.39
CA ILE A 148 -13.60 -12.01 19.33
C ILE A 148 -13.16 -11.80 17.87
N TRP A 149 -13.40 -12.78 16.98
CA TRP A 149 -13.11 -12.63 15.56
C TRP A 149 -13.97 -11.54 14.89
N ARG A 150 -15.25 -11.45 15.24
CA ARG A 150 -16.11 -10.37 14.71
C ARG A 150 -15.57 -9.00 15.13
N GLN A 151 -15.19 -8.85 16.39
CA GLN A 151 -14.59 -7.62 16.90
C GLN A 151 -13.24 -7.30 16.24
N TYR A 152 -12.37 -8.30 16.08
CA TYR A 152 -11.10 -8.17 15.36
C TYR A 152 -11.33 -7.64 13.93
N PHE A 153 -12.27 -8.20 13.19
CA PHE A 153 -12.55 -7.76 11.83
C PHE A 153 -13.18 -6.37 11.80
N LEU A 154 -14.10 -6.07 12.72
CA LEU A 154 -14.70 -4.75 12.82
C LEU A 154 -13.64 -3.65 13.04
N ILE A 155 -12.70 -3.86 13.97
CA ILE A 155 -11.59 -2.92 14.22
C ILE A 155 -10.65 -2.85 13.01
N ARG A 156 -10.28 -3.99 12.42
CA ARG A 156 -9.45 -4.03 11.20
C ARG A 156 -10.06 -3.18 10.09
N ASP A 157 -11.36 -3.33 9.89
CA ASP A 157 -12.12 -2.79 8.78
C ASP A 157 -12.51 -1.32 9.01
N ALA A 158 -12.29 -0.80 10.22
CA ALA A 158 -12.46 0.61 10.56
C ALA A 158 -11.33 1.53 10.04
N PHE A 159 -10.24 0.97 9.50
CA PHE A 159 -9.08 1.72 9.04
C PHE A 159 -8.73 1.40 7.57
N ALA A 160 -8.77 2.42 6.72
CA ALA A 160 -8.39 2.29 5.32
C ALA A 160 -6.87 2.15 5.17
N SER A 161 -6.42 1.01 4.63
CA SER A 161 -5.00 0.79 4.33
C SER A 161 -4.64 1.39 2.97
N LEU A 162 -4.40 2.71 2.95
CA LEU A 162 -3.92 3.43 1.78
C LEU A 162 -2.40 3.64 1.86
N GLY A 163 -1.73 3.66 0.72
CA GLY A 163 -0.32 4.04 0.65
C GLY A 163 0.02 4.79 -0.63
N PRO A 164 1.17 5.47 -0.69
CA PRO A 164 1.58 6.26 -1.85
C PRO A 164 1.63 5.40 -3.11
N ALA A 165 0.90 5.81 -4.16
CA ALA A 165 0.88 5.08 -5.42
C ALA A 165 2.19 5.24 -6.21
N ALA A 166 3.06 6.18 -5.84
CA ALA A 166 4.33 6.47 -6.51
C ALA A 166 5.27 5.25 -6.59
N VAL A 167 5.20 4.34 -5.62
CA VAL A 167 6.02 3.13 -5.54
C VAL A 167 5.12 1.91 -5.35
N LEU A 168 5.28 0.90 -6.21
CA LEU A 168 4.51 -0.34 -6.16
C LEU A 168 5.43 -1.55 -6.13
N THR A 169 4.91 -2.67 -5.64
CA THR A 169 5.56 -3.95 -5.90
C THR A 169 5.22 -4.43 -7.32
N VAL A 170 6.10 -5.25 -7.91
CA VAL A 170 5.84 -5.89 -9.21
C VAL A 170 4.47 -6.60 -9.21
N HIS A 171 4.17 -7.33 -8.14
CA HIS A 171 2.89 -8.02 -7.98
C HIS A 171 1.69 -7.08 -8.01
N ARG A 172 1.73 -5.95 -7.28
CA ARG A 172 0.64 -4.97 -7.26
C ARG A 172 0.49 -4.19 -8.56
N SER A 173 1.54 -4.14 -9.37
CA SER A 173 1.51 -3.50 -10.68
C SER A 173 0.89 -4.38 -11.78
N GLN A 174 0.64 -5.67 -11.52
CA GLN A 174 0.06 -6.57 -12.51
C GLN A 174 -1.32 -6.07 -12.99
N GLY A 175 -1.57 -6.18 -14.29
CA GLY A 175 -2.78 -5.65 -14.93
C GLY A 175 -2.83 -4.13 -15.11
N SER A 176 -1.93 -3.37 -14.48
CA SER A 176 -1.84 -1.92 -14.64
C SER A 176 -0.85 -1.52 -15.74
N SER A 177 -1.06 -0.34 -16.33
CA SER A 177 -0.13 0.29 -17.29
C SER A 177 0.07 1.76 -16.94
N PHE A 178 1.32 2.19 -16.90
CA PHE A 178 1.74 3.55 -16.53
C PHE A 178 2.40 4.24 -17.72
N GLY A 179 2.59 5.56 -17.68
CA GLY A 179 3.40 6.25 -18.70
C GLY A 179 4.83 5.70 -18.68
N GLU A 180 5.59 6.13 -17.67
CA GLU A 180 6.96 5.69 -17.45
C GLU A 180 7.10 4.85 -16.18
N VAL A 181 8.01 3.87 -16.21
CA VAL A 181 8.31 2.97 -15.09
C VAL A 181 9.79 2.96 -14.77
N PHE A 182 10.13 3.18 -13.50
CA PHE A 182 11.46 3.02 -12.94
C PHE A 182 11.53 1.65 -12.24
N VAL A 183 12.36 0.74 -12.73
CA VAL A 183 12.51 -0.60 -12.16
C VAL A 183 13.63 -0.60 -11.13
N ALA A 184 13.29 -0.91 -9.88
CA ALA A 184 14.24 -0.96 -8.80
C ALA A 184 15.23 -2.15 -8.93
N PRO A 185 16.48 -2.01 -8.48
CA PRO A 185 17.50 -3.06 -8.62
C PRO A 185 17.15 -4.40 -7.96
N ASP A 186 16.29 -4.41 -6.94
CA ASP A 186 15.91 -5.63 -6.23
C ASP A 186 15.11 -6.61 -7.10
N VAL A 187 14.44 -6.12 -8.15
CA VAL A 187 13.77 -6.94 -9.16
C VAL A 187 14.77 -7.85 -9.89
N PHE A 188 15.93 -7.31 -10.26
CA PHE A 188 16.97 -8.07 -10.96
C PHE A 188 17.82 -8.93 -10.03
N ARG A 189 17.77 -8.67 -8.72
CA ARG A 189 18.48 -9.44 -7.68
C ARG A 189 17.60 -10.50 -7.02
N SER A 190 16.35 -10.65 -7.46
CA SER A 190 15.43 -11.67 -6.95
C SER A 190 15.94 -13.09 -7.25
N ASP A 191 15.28 -14.07 -6.63
CA ASP A 191 15.54 -15.48 -6.90
C ASP A 191 15.49 -15.78 -8.42
N PRO A 192 16.49 -16.49 -8.99
CA PRO A 192 16.53 -16.82 -10.41
C PRO A 192 15.25 -17.46 -10.96
N SER A 193 14.55 -18.27 -10.16
CA SER A 193 13.33 -18.99 -10.58
C SER A 193 12.17 -18.06 -10.96
N ILE A 194 12.10 -16.87 -10.35
CA ILE A 194 11.02 -15.90 -10.58
C ILE A 194 11.51 -14.61 -11.26
N ARG A 195 12.83 -14.40 -11.32
CA ARG A 195 13.45 -13.14 -11.78
C ARG A 195 13.00 -12.74 -13.18
N GLN A 196 12.94 -13.70 -14.10
CA GLN A 196 12.53 -13.43 -15.48
C GLN A 196 11.08 -12.95 -15.53
N GLN A 197 10.19 -13.60 -14.78
CA GLN A 197 8.78 -13.21 -14.70
C GLN A 197 8.63 -11.83 -14.06
N LEU A 198 9.34 -11.56 -12.97
CA LEU A 198 9.31 -10.26 -12.31
C LEU A 198 9.81 -9.13 -13.23
N SER A 199 10.91 -9.38 -13.94
CA SER A 199 11.48 -8.43 -14.90
C SER A 199 10.52 -8.17 -16.06
N TYR A 200 9.92 -9.22 -16.62
CA TYR A 200 8.92 -9.11 -17.69
C TYR A 200 7.72 -8.27 -17.25
N VAL A 201 7.16 -8.55 -16.06
CA VAL A 201 6.04 -7.78 -15.52
C VAL A 201 6.45 -6.32 -15.34
N ALA A 202 7.57 -6.05 -14.67
CA ALA A 202 8.03 -4.69 -14.38
C ALA A 202 8.22 -3.85 -15.64
N VAL A 203 8.90 -4.39 -16.67
CA VAL A 203 9.17 -3.71 -17.94
C VAL A 203 7.88 -3.47 -18.73
N SER A 204 7.00 -4.48 -18.80
CA SER A 204 5.73 -4.38 -19.56
C SER A 204 4.68 -3.45 -18.92
N ARG A 205 4.94 -2.90 -17.73
CA ARG A 205 4.04 -1.90 -17.12
C ARG A 205 4.15 -0.53 -17.78
N ALA A 206 5.25 -0.22 -18.47
CA ALA A 206 5.45 1.07 -19.11
C ALA A 206 4.77 1.15 -20.48
N ARG A 207 4.09 2.28 -20.75
CA ARG A 207 3.56 2.61 -22.08
C ARG A 207 4.56 3.39 -22.93
N THR A 208 5.34 4.28 -22.31
CA THR A 208 6.19 5.24 -23.03
C THR A 208 7.68 5.09 -22.73
N GLY A 209 8.06 4.65 -21.53
CA GLY A 209 9.48 4.56 -21.16
C GLY A 209 9.77 3.68 -19.95
N VAL A 210 10.90 2.96 -20.02
CA VAL A 210 11.42 2.13 -18.93
C VAL A 210 12.79 2.63 -18.52
N TRP A 211 12.95 2.88 -17.23
CA TRP A 211 14.19 3.34 -16.62
C TRP A 211 14.72 2.26 -15.69
N MET A 212 15.97 1.86 -15.87
CA MET A 212 16.61 0.81 -15.08
C MET A 212 17.98 1.31 -14.61
N ILE A 213 18.32 1.01 -13.35
CA ILE A 213 19.65 1.30 -12.82
C ILE A 213 20.54 0.10 -13.08
N GLY A 214 21.52 0.28 -13.96
CA GLY A 214 22.56 -0.70 -14.22
C GLY A 214 23.55 -0.82 -13.05
N GLY A 215 24.23 -1.96 -12.98
CA GLY A 215 25.41 -2.16 -12.14
C GLY A 215 26.64 -2.47 -12.99
N SER A 216 27.82 -2.44 -12.37
CA SER A 216 29.03 -2.95 -13.01
C SER A 216 28.93 -4.45 -13.24
N THR A 217 29.22 -4.91 -14.45
CA THR A 217 29.32 -6.33 -14.81
C THR A 217 30.70 -6.61 -15.42
N SER A 218 31.09 -7.88 -15.54
CA SER A 218 32.35 -8.22 -16.20
C SER A 218 32.32 -7.82 -17.68
N ALA A 219 33.48 -7.48 -18.23
CA ALA A 219 33.60 -7.12 -19.65
C ALA A 219 33.02 -8.21 -20.57
N SER A 220 33.25 -9.48 -20.23
CA SER A 220 32.73 -10.62 -20.98
C SER A 220 31.20 -10.69 -21.03
N VAL A 221 30.52 -10.42 -19.92
CA VAL A 221 29.04 -10.40 -19.86
C VAL A 221 28.51 -9.19 -20.62
N ALA A 222 29.14 -8.02 -20.46
CA ALA A 222 28.75 -6.82 -21.20
C ALA A 222 28.88 -7.01 -22.71
N GLU A 223 29.90 -7.73 -23.17
CA GLU A 223 30.17 -7.98 -24.59
C GLU A 223 29.23 -9.05 -25.18
N ALA A 224 28.88 -10.08 -24.40
CA ALA A 224 27.83 -11.03 -24.77
C ALA A 224 26.48 -10.33 -24.98
N TRP A 225 26.06 -9.48 -24.05
CA TRP A 225 24.82 -8.71 -24.20
C TRP A 225 24.86 -7.73 -25.36
N ARG A 226 25.99 -7.04 -25.59
CA ARG A 226 26.13 -6.13 -26.74
C ARG A 226 25.95 -6.86 -28.08
N ARG A 227 26.51 -8.07 -28.22
CA ARG A 227 26.33 -8.89 -29.43
C ARG A 227 24.87 -9.32 -29.62
N GLU A 228 24.24 -9.79 -28.56
CA GLU A 228 22.83 -10.22 -28.59
C GLU A 228 21.90 -9.07 -28.99
N PHE A 229 22.06 -7.88 -28.37
CA PHE A 229 21.25 -6.72 -28.71
C PHE A 229 21.50 -6.21 -30.13
N ALA A 230 22.76 -6.19 -30.58
CA ALA A 230 23.08 -5.81 -31.95
C ALA A 230 22.41 -6.73 -32.99
N ALA A 231 22.41 -8.04 -32.76
CA ALA A 231 21.73 -9.01 -33.62
C ALA A 231 20.20 -8.80 -33.64
N SER A 232 19.60 -8.54 -32.47
CA SER A 232 18.14 -8.31 -32.35
C SER A 232 17.66 -7.02 -33.03
N MET A 233 18.52 -6.01 -33.14
CA MET A 233 18.22 -4.72 -33.78
C MET A 233 18.41 -4.74 -35.31
N GLN A 234 19.22 -5.67 -35.84
CA GLN A 234 19.44 -5.82 -37.29
C GLN A 234 18.39 -6.70 -37.99
N GLY A 235 17.61 -7.46 -37.21
CA GLY A 235 16.52 -8.31 -37.71
C GLY A 235 15.13 -7.66 -37.72
N ARG A 236 15.04 -6.34 -37.57
CA ARG A 236 13.81 -5.54 -37.70
C ARG A 236 13.93 -4.52 -38.81
#